data_AF-A0A8T3M0C8-F1
#
_entry.id   AF-A0A8T3M0C8-F1
#
_cell.length_a   1.000
_cell.length_b   1.000
_cell.length_c   1.000
_cell.angle_alpha   90.00
_cell.angle_beta   90.00
_cell.angle_gamma   90.00
#
_symmetry.space_group_name_H-M   'P 1'
#
loop_
_entity.id
_entity.type
_entity.pdbx_description
1 polymer ?
#
loop_
_entity_poly.entity_id
_entity_poly.type
_entity_poly.pdbx_seq_one_letter_code
_entity_poly.pdbx_strand_id
1 'polypeptide(L)' 'RRGLDKVIARLTGLDMKMEQYRRGERFVSGVVRAGGEPAIRRLWDGPQALPTDREFDDPAAWVRRMVPDATPATPA' A
#
# COMPACT_ATOMS: atom_id res chain seq x y z
N ARG A 1 -16.66 -10.47 33.83
CA ARG A 1 -16.61 -11.00 32.45
C ARG A 1 -16.12 -9.89 31.50
N ARG A 2 -14.81 -9.68 31.32
CA ARG A 2 -14.23 -8.64 30.42
C ARG A 2 -12.89 -9.03 29.77
N GLY A 3 -12.37 -10.24 30.07
CA GLY A 3 -11.06 -10.68 29.59
C GLY A 3 -11.11 -11.50 28.30
N LEU A 4 -12.14 -12.34 28.14
CA LEU A 4 -12.21 -13.29 27.03
C LEU A 4 -12.53 -12.62 25.69
N ASP A 5 -13.43 -11.62 25.66
CA ASP A 5 -13.76 -10.86 24.45
C ASP A 5 -12.57 -10.11 23.83
N LYS A 6 -11.68 -9.54 24.66
CA LYS A 6 -10.47 -8.84 24.16
C LYS A 6 -9.42 -9.79 23.60
N VAL A 7 -9.38 -11.02 24.10
CA VAL A 7 -8.44 -12.05 23.64
C VAL A 7 -8.95 -12.72 22.36
N ILE A 8 -10.26 -12.92 22.23
CA ILE A 8 -10.90 -13.42 20.99
C ILE A 8 -10.79 -12.40 19.85
N ALA A 9 -10.92 -11.10 20.11
CA ALA A 9 -10.71 -10.06 19.09
C ALA A 9 -9.26 -10.03 18.54
N ARG A 10 -8.27 -10.38 19.37
CA ARG A 10 -6.86 -10.48 18.96
C ARG A 10 -6.50 -11.79 18.25
N LEU A 11 -7.29 -12.86 18.43
CA LEU A 11 -6.99 -14.20 17.91
C LEU A 11 -7.70 -14.55 16.59
N THR A 12 -8.59 -13.69 16.06
CA THR A 12 -9.33 -13.97 14.81
C THR A 12 -8.66 -13.41 13.52
N GLY A 13 -7.46 -12.82 13.60
CA GLY A 13 -6.75 -12.29 12.41
C GLY A 13 -7.40 -11.05 11.78
N LEU A 14 -8.45 -10.50 12.38
CA LEU A 14 -9.18 -9.33 11.87
C LEU A 14 -8.51 -7.99 12.22
N ASP A 15 -7.68 -7.94 13.26
CA ASP A 15 -6.90 -6.75 13.65
C ASP A 15 -5.66 -6.55 12.75
N MET A 16 -4.97 -7.65 12.40
CA MET A 16 -3.92 -7.66 11.36
C MET A 16 -4.44 -7.13 10.03
N LYS A 17 -5.72 -7.38 9.74
CA LYS A 17 -6.40 -6.90 8.54
C LYS A 17 -6.52 -5.38 8.52
N MET A 18 -6.89 -4.74 9.63
CA MET A 18 -7.08 -3.28 9.70
C MET A 18 -5.78 -2.49 9.62
N GLU A 19 -4.72 -2.96 10.27
CA GLU A 19 -3.39 -2.34 10.16
C GLU A 19 -2.84 -2.49 8.74
N GLN A 20 -3.02 -3.66 8.12
CA GLN A 20 -2.70 -3.87 6.70
C GLN A 20 -3.53 -3.01 5.76
N TYR A 21 -4.82 -2.77 6.04
CA TYR A 21 -5.65 -1.86 5.25
C TYR A 21 -5.12 -0.43 5.30
N ARG A 22 -4.75 0.07 6.48
CA ARG A 22 -4.16 1.41 6.63
C ARG A 22 -2.81 1.50 5.95
N ARG A 23 -1.99 0.45 6.02
CA ARG A 23 -0.69 0.37 5.35
C ARG A 23 -0.87 0.37 3.83
N GLY A 24 -1.84 -0.39 3.31
CA GLY A 24 -2.20 -0.42 1.90
C GLY A 24 -2.73 0.92 1.39
N GLU A 25 -3.62 1.58 2.14
CA GLU A 25 -4.17 2.89 1.78
C GLU A 25 -3.07 3.95 1.67
N ARG A 26 -2.17 4.02 2.67
CA ARG A 26 -1.02 4.94 2.67
C ARG A 26 -0.10 4.69 1.48
N PHE A 27 0.14 3.42 1.17
CA PHE A 27 0.95 3.05 0.02
C PHE A 27 0.29 3.50 -1.29
N VAL A 28 -0.99 3.18 -1.54
CA VAL A 28 -1.70 3.58 -2.75
C VAL A 28 -1.76 5.10 -2.89
N SER A 29 -2.05 5.82 -1.80
CA SER A 29 -2.02 7.30 -1.79
C SER A 29 -0.62 7.84 -2.16
N GLY A 30 0.44 7.24 -1.62
CA GLY A 30 1.81 7.59 -1.96
C GLY A 30 2.17 7.32 -3.42
N VAL A 31 1.70 6.19 -3.98
CA VAL A 31 1.88 5.84 -5.39
C VAL A 31 1.19 6.85 -6.30
N VAL A 32 -0.06 7.23 -6.00
CA VAL A 32 -0.79 8.27 -6.74
C VAL A 32 -0.04 9.59 -6.73
N ARG A 33 0.44 10.01 -5.55
CA ARG A 33 1.17 11.26 -5.41
C ARG A 33 2.50 11.26 -6.18
N ALA A 34 3.18 10.12 -6.25
CA ALA A 34 4.49 10.00 -6.88
C ALA A 34 4.42 9.78 -8.40
N GLY A 35 3.43 9.03 -8.90
CA GLY A 35 3.38 8.60 -10.31
C GLY A 35 2.02 8.72 -10.99
N GLY A 36 1.03 9.33 -10.32
CA GLY A 36 -0.29 9.60 -10.87
C GLY A 36 -1.07 8.35 -11.29
N GLU A 37 -2.03 8.55 -12.19
CA GLU A 37 -2.88 7.48 -12.72
C GLU A 37 -2.09 6.34 -13.43
N PRO A 38 -1.01 6.62 -14.21
CA PRO A 38 -0.21 5.56 -14.83
C PRO A 38 0.39 4.56 -13.83
N ALA A 39 0.77 5.04 -12.65
CA ALA A 39 1.33 4.19 -11.61
C ALA A 39 0.30 3.26 -10.96
N ILE A 40 -0.96 3.70 -10.80
CA ILE A 40 -2.04 2.82 -10.30
C ILE A 40 -2.29 1.66 -11.26
N ARG A 41 -2.29 1.90 -12.57
CA ARG A 41 -2.56 0.85 -13.56
C ARG A 41 -1.57 -0.30 -13.46
N ARG A 42 -0.32 0.00 -13.12
CA ARG A 42 0.75 -0.99 -12.92
C ARG A 42 0.53 -1.90 -11.73
N LEU A 43 -0.28 -1.52 -10.74
CA LEU A 43 -0.53 -2.32 -9.54
C LEU A 43 -1.18 -3.68 -9.86
N TRP A 44 -1.83 -3.77 -11.02
CA TRP A 44 -2.58 -4.95 -11.47
C TRP A 44 -1.86 -5.74 -12.58
N ASP A 45 -0.64 -5.36 -12.97
CA ASP A 45 0.10 -6.01 -14.07
C ASP A 45 0.54 -7.45 -13.75
N GLY A 46 0.44 -7.89 -12.49
CA GLY A 46 0.77 -9.25 -12.06
C GLY A 46 1.68 -9.28 -10.83
N PRO A 47 2.22 -10.46 -10.44
CA PRO A 47 2.96 -10.64 -9.19
C PRO A 47 4.22 -9.77 -9.07
N GLN A 48 4.85 -9.41 -10.19
CA GLN A 48 6.00 -8.49 -10.23
C GLN A 48 5.66 -7.06 -9.77
N ALA A 49 4.38 -6.68 -9.80
CA ALA A 49 3.91 -5.38 -9.32
C ALA A 49 3.75 -5.33 -7.79
N LEU A 50 3.87 -6.46 -7.10
CA LEU A 50 3.74 -6.48 -5.66
C LEU A 50 4.85 -5.61 -5.01
N PRO A 51 4.46 -4.72 -4.07
CA PRO A 51 5.43 -3.96 -3.30
C PRO A 51 6.14 -4.86 -2.28
N THR A 52 7.44 -4.64 -2.15
CA THR A 52 8.24 -5.15 -1.04
C THR A 52 7.92 -4.37 0.25
N ASP A 53 8.31 -4.89 1.42
CA ASP A 53 8.11 -4.17 2.69
C ASP A 53 8.73 -2.76 2.68
N ARG A 54 9.93 -2.62 2.11
CA ARG A 54 10.60 -1.32 1.96
C ARG A 54 9.79 -0.35 1.09
N GLU A 55 9.11 -0.87 0.08
CA GLU A 55 8.28 -0.08 -0.83
C GLU A 55 6.93 0.30 -0.22
N PHE A 56 6.40 -0.48 0.72
CA PHE A 56 5.27 -0.04 1.53
C PHE A 56 5.61 1.21 2.36
N ASP A 57 6.86 1.32 2.82
CA ASP A 57 7.34 2.46 3.59
C ASP A 57 7.83 3.63 2.70
N ASP A 58 8.32 3.34 1.48
CA ASP A 58 8.67 4.31 0.43
C ASP A 58 7.91 4.03 -0.89
N PRO A 59 6.67 4.52 -1.03
CA PRO A 59 5.88 4.32 -2.25
C PRO A 59 6.54 4.91 -3.51
N ALA A 60 7.40 5.92 -3.37
CA ALA A 60 8.12 6.49 -4.50
C ALA A 60 9.20 5.53 -5.04
N ALA A 61 9.79 4.68 -4.19
CA ALA A 61 10.69 3.62 -4.66
C ALA A 61 9.97 2.63 -5.57
N TRP A 62 8.74 2.27 -5.23
CA TRP A 62 7.93 1.39 -6.06
C TRP A 62 7.61 2.04 -7.41
N VAL A 63 7.22 3.32 -7.41
CA VAL A 63 6.95 4.06 -8.66
C VAL A 63 8.18 4.13 -9.54
N ARG A 64 9.36 4.42 -8.99
CA ARG A 64 10.63 4.43 -9.76
C ARG A 64 10.92 3.09 -10.41
N ARG A 65 10.57 1.97 -9.75
CA ARG A 65 10.74 0.63 -10.30
C ARG A 65 9.73 0.30 -11.39
N MET A 66 8.46 0.66 -11.20
CA MET A 66 7.35 0.25 -12.07
C MET A 66 7.05 1.24 -13.20
N VAL A 67 7.44 2.50 -13.04
CA VAL A 67 7.16 3.59 -13.98
C VAL A 67 8.43 4.44 -14.17
N PRO A 68 9.46 3.91 -14.84
CA PRO A 68 10.72 4.62 -15.06
C PRO A 68 10.56 5.95 -15.82
N ASP A 69 9.51 6.08 -16.64
CA ASP A 69 9.19 7.30 -17.40
C ASP A 69 8.04 8.13 -16.79
N ALA A 70 7.71 7.94 -15.49
CA ALA A 70 6.67 8.74 -14.84
C ALA A 70 7.11 10.22 -14.78
N THR A 71 6.56 11.04 -15.66
CA THR A 71 6.60 12.50 -15.51
C THR A 71 6.02 12.85 -14.13
N PRO A 72 6.73 13.63 -13.30
CA PRO A 72 6.25 13.96 -11.95
C PRO A 72 4.86 14.59 -12.05
N ALA A 73 3.90 14.01 -11.33
CA ALA A 73 2.53 14.50 -11.31
C ALA A 73 2.52 15.94 -10.79
N THR A 74 2.16 16.89 -11.66
CA THR A 74 1.96 18.29 -11.29
C THR A 74 0.83 18.37 -10.26
N PRO A 75 1.05 18.88 -9.04
CA PRO A 75 -0.04 19.16 -8.13
C PRO A 75 -0.87 20.33 -8.68
N ALA A 76 -2.16 20.10 -8.90
CA ALA A 76 -3.14 21.16 -9.20
C ALA A 76 -3.49 21.94 -7.93
#